data_AF-G0V151-F1
#
_entry.id   AF-G0V151-F1
#
_cell.length_a   1.000
_cell.length_b   1.000
_cell.length_c   1.000
_cell.angle_alpha   90.00
_cell.angle_beta   90.00
_cell.angle_gamma   90.00
#
_symmetry.space_group_name_H-M   'P 1'
#
loop_
_entity.id
_entity.type
_entity.pdbx_description
1 polymer ?
#
loop_
_entity_poly.entity_id
_entity_poly.type
_entity_poly.pdbx_seq_one_letter_code
_entity_poly.pdbx_strand_id
1 'polypeptide(L)'
;MDVGSSDEFIVAVVSFVENIVAIGTCGNDGCFNSFNPSLFKLPCAESRTVPAADSATKAFLSEALVADVFPVGAVGRHLCSSYEQLALSLKEYIAFLFTISQQQFGCCRNTLIHCLYLIELLQRRNILVHQSAAVVLHKSCEVQRHCNLLARCGWHGGESTVSTDLSSMTGNAFASEGLSPSSTSSETGQRAPVLRHPAKRLCRACAQSDVFSLQMWNVQVFIAAALLLSMKVNEEALAEADGELLLDQFGRAVSCEAHALRCAERCVCESLWDKLQVTDEGLRSVTRMLSFHLG
;
A
#
# COMPACT_ATOMS: atom_id res chain seq x y z
N MET A 1 -13.86 20.75 29.49
CA MET A 1 -14.31 19.47 28.91
C MET A 1 -15.17 19.82 27.71
N ASP A 2 -14.56 19.87 26.53
CA ASP A 2 -15.26 20.15 25.25
C ASP A 2 -15.72 18.84 24.62
N VAL A 3 -16.96 18.46 24.93
CA VAL A 3 -17.61 17.26 24.38
C VAL A 3 -17.95 17.43 22.88
N GLY A 4 -17.84 18.65 22.33
CA GLY A 4 -17.91 18.90 20.88
C GLY A 4 -16.61 18.64 20.10
N SER A 5 -15.46 18.49 20.76
CA SER A 5 -14.15 18.51 20.06
C SER A 5 -13.62 17.14 19.58
N SER A 6 -14.12 16.03 20.14
CA SER A 6 -13.59 14.69 19.83
C SER A 6 -14.33 14.03 18.67
N ASP A 7 -15.67 14.00 18.68
CA ASP A 7 -16.42 13.32 17.61
C ASP A 7 -16.28 14.05 16.26
N GLU A 8 -16.33 15.38 16.24
CA GLU A 8 -16.10 16.18 15.04
C GLU A 8 -14.69 15.96 14.48
N PHE A 9 -13.67 15.93 15.35
CA PHE A 9 -12.30 15.64 14.95
C PHE A 9 -12.20 14.24 14.32
N ILE A 10 -12.80 13.22 14.94
CA ILE A 10 -12.83 11.87 14.37
C ILE A 10 -13.53 11.85 13.01
N VAL A 11 -14.67 12.54 12.85
CA VAL A 11 -15.38 12.65 11.57
C VAL A 11 -14.48 13.27 10.49
N ALA A 12 -13.81 14.38 10.80
CA ALA A 12 -12.89 15.02 9.87
C ALA A 12 -11.73 14.10 9.46
N VAL A 13 -11.19 13.35 10.42
CA VAL A 13 -10.10 12.39 10.17
C VAL A 13 -10.57 11.22 9.31
N VAL A 14 -11.78 10.71 9.52
CA VAL A 14 -12.37 9.67 8.68
C VAL A 14 -12.50 10.16 7.24
N SER A 15 -13.10 11.33 7.03
CA SER A 15 -13.24 11.91 5.69
C SER A 15 -11.89 12.15 5.02
N PHE A 16 -10.89 12.61 5.78
CA PHE A 16 -9.52 12.76 5.29
C PHE A 16 -8.91 11.43 4.80
N VAL A 17 -9.03 10.37 5.60
CA VAL A 17 -8.51 9.04 5.24
C VAL A 17 -9.26 8.47 4.02
N GLU A 18 -10.58 8.58 3.99
CA GLU A 18 -11.39 8.15 2.85
C GLU A 18 -10.98 8.86 1.57
N ASN A 19 -10.72 10.17 1.63
CA ASN A 19 -10.25 10.94 0.49
C ASN A 19 -8.86 10.49 -0.01
N ILE A 20 -7.93 10.19 0.90
CA ILE A 20 -6.61 9.66 0.54
C ILE A 20 -6.75 8.30 -0.15
N VAL A 21 -7.57 7.41 0.42
CA VAL A 21 -7.79 6.06 -0.10
C VAL A 21 -8.58 6.06 -1.41
N ALA A 22 -9.46 7.04 -1.60
CA ALA A 22 -10.23 7.21 -2.84
C ALA A 22 -9.33 7.47 -4.06
N ILE A 23 -8.11 7.97 -3.84
CA ILE A 23 -7.15 8.24 -4.90
C ILE A 23 -6.22 7.03 -5.01
N GLY A 24 -6.56 6.08 -5.87
CA GLY A 24 -5.68 4.95 -6.19
C GLY A 24 -4.40 5.39 -6.91
N THR A 25 -3.36 4.57 -6.86
CA THR A 25 -2.07 4.92 -7.48
C THR A 25 -2.05 4.63 -8.99
N CYS A 26 -2.93 3.76 -9.48
CA CYS A 26 -3.04 3.39 -10.89
C CYS A 26 -4.38 3.83 -11.52
N GLY A 27 -4.34 4.44 -12.70
CA GLY A 27 -5.55 4.80 -13.48
C GLY A 27 -6.11 3.66 -14.35
N ASN A 28 -5.56 2.44 -14.26
CA ASN A 28 -6.09 1.27 -14.95
C ASN A 28 -7.04 0.50 -14.03
N ASP A 29 -8.35 0.57 -14.27
CA ASP A 29 -9.41 -0.03 -13.43
C ASP A 29 -9.27 -1.55 -13.20
N GLY A 30 -8.53 -2.25 -14.08
CA GLY A 30 -8.20 -3.66 -13.95
C GLY A 30 -7.01 -3.97 -13.05
N CYS A 31 -6.22 -2.95 -12.66
CA CYS A 31 -5.03 -3.10 -11.83
C CYS A 31 -5.40 -3.19 -10.34
N PHE A 32 -4.67 -4.03 -9.60
CA PHE A 32 -4.81 -4.11 -8.14
C PHE A 32 -4.50 -2.77 -7.42
N ASN A 33 -3.66 -1.92 -8.00
CA ASN A 33 -3.31 -0.59 -7.47
C ASN A 33 -4.31 0.52 -7.86
N SER A 34 -5.40 0.20 -8.58
CA SER A 34 -6.40 1.20 -8.94
C SER A 34 -7.33 1.53 -7.78
N PHE A 35 -7.96 2.69 -7.82
CA PHE A 35 -9.16 2.90 -7.00
C PHE A 35 -10.23 1.91 -7.47
N ASN A 36 -10.92 1.25 -6.54
CA ASN A 36 -12.07 0.43 -6.90
C ASN A 36 -13.11 0.41 -5.77
N PRO A 37 -14.16 1.25 -5.82
CA PRO A 37 -15.17 1.32 -4.77
C PRO A 37 -16.04 0.05 -4.69
N SER A 38 -16.05 -0.81 -5.71
CA SER A 38 -16.82 -2.06 -5.73
C SER A 38 -16.13 -3.19 -4.95
N LEU A 39 -14.81 -3.11 -4.79
CA LEU A 39 -14.00 -4.01 -3.95
C LEU A 39 -14.01 -3.57 -2.47
N PHE A 40 -14.62 -2.42 -2.14
CA PHE A 40 -14.78 -1.90 -0.77
C PHE A 40 -15.87 -2.62 0.02
N LYS A 41 -16.45 -3.70 -0.51
CA LYS A 41 -17.20 -4.61 0.36
C LYS A 41 -16.19 -5.19 1.33
N LEU A 42 -16.18 -4.65 2.56
CA LEU A 42 -15.53 -5.26 3.71
C LEU A 42 -15.72 -6.78 3.58
N PRO A 43 -14.66 -7.59 3.73
CA PRO A 43 -14.80 -9.04 3.73
C PRO A 43 -15.92 -9.52 4.68
N CYS A 44 -16.27 -8.68 5.65
CA CYS A 44 -17.30 -8.86 6.67
C CYS A 44 -18.75 -8.98 6.17
N ALA A 45 -19.09 -8.66 4.91
CA ALA A 45 -20.50 -8.67 4.50
C ALA A 45 -21.08 -10.07 4.19
N GLU A 46 -20.31 -11.00 3.62
CA GLU A 46 -20.89 -12.28 3.13
C GLU A 46 -20.01 -13.53 3.33
N SER A 47 -18.75 -13.40 3.81
CA SER A 47 -17.94 -14.58 4.15
C SER A 47 -17.22 -14.40 5.49
N ARG A 48 -17.47 -15.31 6.43
CA ARG A 48 -16.71 -15.45 7.70
C ARG A 48 -15.22 -15.79 7.51
N THR A 49 -14.69 -15.65 6.31
CA THR A 49 -13.28 -15.82 5.99
C THR A 49 -12.73 -14.47 5.55
N VAL A 50 -12.40 -13.61 6.51
CA VAL A 50 -11.35 -12.62 6.24
C VAL A 50 -10.13 -13.43 5.76
N PRO A 51 -9.45 -13.03 4.68
CA PRO A 51 -8.20 -13.67 4.31
C PRO A 51 -7.19 -13.37 5.41
N ALA A 52 -7.14 -14.22 6.44
CA ALA A 52 -5.99 -14.30 7.31
C ALA A 52 -4.79 -14.54 6.41
N ALA A 53 -3.70 -13.79 6.61
CA ALA A 53 -2.46 -13.99 5.87
C ALA A 53 -2.13 -15.49 5.96
N ASP A 54 -2.16 -16.17 4.81
CA ASP A 54 -1.85 -17.58 4.75
C ASP A 54 -0.39 -17.80 5.18
N SER A 55 -0.05 -19.05 5.51
CA SER A 55 1.31 -19.37 5.97
C SER A 55 2.39 -18.92 4.98
N ALA A 56 2.07 -18.92 3.68
CA ALA A 56 2.94 -18.43 2.62
C ALA A 56 3.16 -16.90 2.71
N THR A 57 2.10 -16.12 2.90
CA THR A 57 2.18 -14.67 3.10
C THR A 57 2.97 -14.34 4.37
N LYS A 58 2.73 -15.05 5.47
CA LYS A 58 3.49 -14.85 6.72
C LYS A 58 4.97 -15.16 6.55
N ALA A 59 5.30 -16.24 5.84
CA ALA A 59 6.69 -16.58 5.52
C ALA A 59 7.35 -15.50 4.64
N PHE A 60 6.67 -15.06 3.58
CA PHE A 60 7.15 -13.98 2.70
C PHE A 60 7.42 -12.69 3.46
N LEU A 61 6.48 -12.26 4.31
CA LEU A 61 6.65 -11.03 5.11
C LEU A 61 7.83 -11.15 6.10
N SER A 62 8.02 -12.34 6.68
CA SER A 62 9.15 -12.60 7.59
C SER A 62 10.49 -12.58 6.85
N GLU A 63 10.56 -13.17 5.66
CA GLU A 63 11.73 -13.13 4.79
C GLU A 63 12.05 -11.71 4.34
N ALA A 64 11.03 -10.93 3.96
CA ALA A 64 11.21 -9.53 3.54
C ALA A 64 11.83 -8.66 4.65
N LEU A 65 11.50 -8.90 5.93
CA LEU A 65 12.05 -8.14 7.05
C LEU A 65 13.56 -8.32 7.24
N VAL A 66 14.11 -9.47 6.84
CA VAL A 66 15.55 -9.77 6.96
C VAL A 66 16.30 -9.62 5.64
N ALA A 67 15.61 -9.25 4.56
CA ALA A 67 16.22 -9.04 3.25
C ALA A 67 17.10 -7.78 3.25
N ASP A 68 18.22 -7.84 2.52
CA ASP A 68 19.14 -6.72 2.32
C ASP A 68 18.43 -5.52 1.65
N VAL A 69 17.57 -5.82 0.68
CA VAL A 69 16.73 -4.84 -0.01
C VAL A 69 15.28 -5.13 0.31
N PHE A 70 14.63 -4.22 1.04
CA PHE A 70 13.25 -4.38 1.45
C PHE A 70 12.30 -4.13 0.26
N PRO A 71 11.50 -5.12 -0.18
CA PRO A 71 10.67 -4.98 -1.37
C PRO A 71 9.36 -4.27 -1.06
N VAL A 72 9.42 -2.95 -0.81
CA VAL A 72 8.31 -2.08 -0.35
C VAL A 72 7.01 -2.34 -1.09
N GLY A 73 7.04 -2.30 -2.42
CA GLY A 73 5.83 -2.49 -3.23
C GLY A 73 5.22 -3.87 -3.03
N ALA A 74 6.04 -4.92 -3.02
CA ALA A 74 5.57 -6.28 -2.85
C ALA A 74 4.99 -6.49 -1.44
N VAL A 75 5.68 -6.03 -0.40
CA VAL A 75 5.21 -6.12 0.99
C VAL A 75 3.91 -5.33 1.17
N GLY A 76 3.87 -4.07 0.75
CA GLY A 76 2.69 -3.21 0.89
C GLY A 76 1.42 -3.76 0.24
N ARG A 77 1.57 -4.54 -0.85
CA ARG A 77 0.45 -5.21 -1.53
C ARG A 77 -0.04 -6.48 -0.82
N HIS A 78 0.81 -7.13 -0.04
CA HIS A 78 0.46 -8.33 0.75
C HIS A 78 0.00 -7.98 2.16
N LEU A 79 0.21 -6.75 2.63
CA LEU A 79 -0.30 -6.29 3.91
C LEU A 79 -1.81 -6.08 3.87
N CYS A 80 -2.47 -6.66 4.86
CA CYS A 80 -3.89 -6.52 5.14
C CYS A 80 -4.04 -6.18 6.62
N SER A 81 -5.02 -5.34 6.94
CA SER A 81 -5.48 -5.14 8.31
C SER A 81 -6.01 -6.46 8.87
N SER A 82 -5.86 -6.67 10.18
CA SER A 82 -6.34 -7.89 10.85
C SER A 82 -7.87 -8.02 10.78
N TYR A 83 -8.36 -9.22 11.09
CA TYR A 83 -9.80 -9.47 11.22
C TYR A 83 -10.43 -8.49 12.21
N GLU A 84 -9.77 -8.29 13.36
CA GLU A 84 -10.24 -7.43 14.43
C GLU A 84 -10.25 -5.96 14.03
N GLN A 85 -9.26 -5.49 13.27
CA GLN A 85 -9.24 -4.15 12.71
C GLN A 85 -10.39 -3.95 11.72
N LEU A 86 -10.59 -4.90 10.80
CA LEU A 86 -11.62 -4.83 9.75
C LEU A 86 -13.04 -5.10 10.26
N ALA A 87 -13.18 -5.64 11.47
CA ALA A 87 -14.48 -5.82 12.13
C ALA A 87 -15.10 -4.49 12.58
N LEU A 88 -14.27 -3.43 12.70
CA LEU A 88 -14.70 -2.08 13.04
C LEU A 88 -14.85 -1.24 11.76
N SER A 89 -15.86 -0.37 11.73
CA SER A 89 -15.90 0.70 10.73
C SER A 89 -14.66 1.59 10.85
N LEU A 90 -14.32 2.32 9.79
CA LEU A 90 -13.17 3.23 9.83
C LEU A 90 -13.31 4.29 10.95
N LYS A 91 -14.52 4.80 11.17
CA LYS A 91 -14.82 5.73 12.28
C LYS A 91 -14.55 5.11 13.64
N GLU A 92 -15.07 3.91 13.89
CA GLU A 92 -14.86 3.19 15.15
C GLU A 92 -13.39 2.86 15.36
N TYR A 93 -12.69 2.41 14.31
CA TYR A 93 -11.28 2.08 14.42
C TYR A 93 -10.41 3.30 14.73
N ILE A 94 -10.63 4.44 14.06
CA ILE A 94 -9.85 5.66 14.31
C ILE A 94 -10.12 6.20 15.71
N ALA A 95 -11.39 6.21 16.15
CA ALA A 95 -11.74 6.59 17.52
C ALA A 95 -11.06 5.69 18.56
N PHE A 96 -11.11 4.37 18.35
CA PHE A 96 -10.45 3.39 19.20
C PHE A 96 -8.93 3.60 19.24
N LEU A 97 -8.29 3.67 18.08
CA LEU A 97 -6.85 3.83 17.94
C LEU A 97 -6.35 5.10 18.64
N PHE A 98 -7.00 6.24 18.40
CA PHE A 98 -6.59 7.51 19.01
C PHE A 98 -6.81 7.51 20.51
N THR A 99 -7.95 6.99 20.97
CA THR A 99 -8.24 6.88 22.42
C THR A 99 -7.21 6.02 23.14
N ILE A 100 -6.91 4.83 22.62
CA ILE A 100 -5.92 3.91 23.20
C ILE A 100 -4.52 4.56 23.21
N SER A 101 -4.14 5.21 22.12
CA SER A 101 -2.84 5.87 22.00
C SER A 101 -2.68 7.00 23.02
N GLN A 102 -3.70 7.83 23.21
CA GLN A 102 -3.68 8.90 24.20
C GLN A 102 -3.69 8.36 25.63
N GLN A 103 -4.52 7.35 25.93
CA GLN A 103 -4.73 6.86 27.29
C GLN A 103 -3.62 5.93 27.80
N GLN A 104 -3.11 5.04 26.93
CA GLN A 104 -2.12 4.03 27.33
C GLN A 104 -0.68 4.44 27.04
N PHE A 105 -0.48 5.29 26.03
CA PHE A 105 0.87 5.69 25.58
C PHE A 105 1.13 7.18 25.72
N GLY A 106 0.17 7.96 26.22
CA GLY A 106 0.35 9.39 26.51
C GLY A 106 0.43 10.27 25.26
N CYS A 107 0.02 9.79 24.08
CA CYS A 107 0.19 10.51 22.83
C CYS A 107 -0.51 11.87 22.85
N CYS A 108 0.20 12.93 22.45
CA CYS A 108 -0.40 14.24 22.28
C CYS A 108 -1.17 14.35 20.96
N ARG A 109 -2.02 15.38 20.84
CA ARG A 109 -2.80 15.64 19.62
C ARG A 109 -1.91 15.85 18.39
N ASN A 110 -0.73 16.45 18.56
CA ASN A 110 0.20 16.68 17.45
C ASN A 110 0.72 15.35 16.87
N THR A 111 0.95 14.34 17.70
CA THR A 111 1.33 12.99 17.27
C THR A 111 0.23 12.30 16.48
N LEU A 112 -1.04 12.49 16.88
CA LEU A 112 -2.19 12.00 16.11
C LEU A 112 -2.29 12.70 14.75
N ILE A 113 -2.05 14.01 14.67
CA ILE A 113 -2.07 14.75 13.40
C ILE A 113 -0.87 14.37 12.52
N HIS A 114 0.29 14.13 13.13
CA HIS A 114 1.49 13.72 12.42
C HIS A 114 1.34 12.36 11.74
N CYS A 115 0.65 11.39 12.36
CA CYS A 115 0.44 10.10 11.71
C CYS A 115 -0.42 10.22 10.43
N LEU A 116 -1.41 11.12 10.44
CA LEU A 116 -2.23 11.43 9.28
C LEU A 116 -1.41 12.07 8.16
N TYR A 117 -0.46 12.95 8.52
CA TYR A 117 0.48 13.54 7.57
C TYR A 117 1.35 12.49 6.90
N LEU A 118 1.89 11.54 7.65
CA LEU A 118 2.70 10.44 7.10
C LEU A 118 1.90 9.59 6.10
N ILE A 119 0.64 9.30 6.41
CA ILE A 119 -0.25 8.53 5.52
C ILE A 119 -0.55 9.28 4.21
N GLU A 120 -0.80 10.58 4.28
CA GLU A 120 -0.97 11.42 3.09
C GLU A 120 0.30 11.44 2.24
N LEU A 121 1.46 11.68 2.86
CA LEU A 121 2.74 11.70 2.16
C LEU A 121 3.03 10.37 1.46
N LEU A 122 2.74 9.25 2.13
CA LEU A 122 2.92 7.91 1.60
C LEU A 122 2.09 7.72 0.32
N GLN A 123 0.78 7.98 0.41
CA GLN A 123 -0.10 7.80 -0.74
C GLN A 123 0.26 8.75 -1.89
N ARG A 124 0.55 10.01 -1.57
CA ARG A 124 0.97 11.01 -2.57
C ARG A 124 2.26 10.60 -3.27
N ARG A 125 3.26 10.11 -2.54
CA ARG A 125 4.49 9.58 -3.15
C ARG A 125 4.19 8.41 -4.07
N ASN A 126 3.39 7.45 -3.62
CA ASN A 126 3.05 6.27 -4.43
C ASN A 126 2.33 6.65 -5.73
N ILE A 127 1.43 7.64 -5.69
CA ILE A 127 0.78 8.20 -6.88
C ILE A 127 1.80 8.83 -7.82
N LEU A 128 2.67 9.71 -7.30
CA LEU A 128 3.66 10.43 -8.12
C LEU A 128 4.68 9.49 -8.77
N VAL A 129 5.19 8.52 -8.03
CA VAL A 129 6.12 7.51 -8.56
C VAL A 129 5.44 6.71 -9.66
N HIS A 130 4.20 6.26 -9.45
CA HIS A 130 3.46 5.52 -10.48
C HIS A 130 3.19 6.37 -11.74
N GLN A 131 2.79 7.63 -11.58
CA GLN A 131 2.57 8.55 -12.70
C GLN A 131 3.84 8.81 -13.49
N SER A 132 4.96 9.04 -12.80
CA SER A 132 6.26 9.25 -13.46
C SER A 132 6.70 8.03 -14.28
N ALA A 133 6.53 6.82 -13.74
CA ALA A 133 6.83 5.57 -14.44
C ALA A 133 5.92 5.37 -15.67
N ALA A 134 4.63 5.71 -15.56
CA ALA A 134 3.70 5.65 -16.68
C ALA A 134 4.09 6.59 -17.83
N VAL A 135 4.55 7.81 -17.51
CA VAL A 135 5.05 8.77 -18.52
C VAL A 135 6.32 8.25 -19.20
N VAL A 136 7.26 7.67 -18.46
CA VAL A 136 8.49 7.10 -19.03
C VAL A 136 8.17 5.93 -19.97
N LEU A 137 7.23 5.06 -19.59
CA LEU A 137 6.78 3.96 -20.44
C LEU A 137 6.10 4.48 -21.72
N HIS A 138 5.29 5.54 -21.63
CA HIS A 138 4.66 6.15 -22.81
C HIS A 138 5.71 6.68 -23.79
N LYS A 139 6.68 7.47 -23.30
CA LYS A 139 7.78 8.01 -24.10
C LYS A 139 8.61 6.91 -24.76
N SER A 140 8.90 5.83 -24.03
CA SER A 140 9.65 4.68 -24.56
C SER A 140 8.86 3.95 -25.66
N CYS A 141 7.54 3.83 -25.51
CA CYS A 141 6.67 3.22 -26.52
C CYS A 141 6.55 4.08 -27.78
N GLU A 142 6.53 5.41 -27.63
CA GLU A 142 6.58 6.36 -28.75
C GLU A 142 7.91 6.30 -29.50
N VAL A 143 9.05 6.23 -28.79
CA VAL A 143 10.37 6.05 -29.40
C VAL A 143 10.45 4.70 -30.13
N GLN A 144 9.97 3.61 -29.52
CA GLN A 144 9.94 2.29 -30.17
C GLN A 144 9.03 2.30 -31.42
N ARG A 145 7.87 2.97 -31.38
CA ARG A 145 7.00 3.15 -32.54
C ARG A 145 7.66 4.00 -33.61
N HIS A 146 8.40 5.03 -33.24
CA HIS A 146 9.15 5.87 -34.17
C HIS A 146 10.30 5.09 -34.83
N CYS A 147 11.06 4.30 -34.08
CA CYS A 147 12.09 3.39 -34.62
C CYS A 147 11.48 2.31 -35.52
N ASN A 148 10.33 1.73 -35.15
CA ASN A 148 9.63 0.74 -35.98
C ASN A 148 9.02 1.35 -37.25
N LEU A 149 8.60 2.62 -37.21
CA LEU A 149 8.16 3.37 -38.38
C LEU A 149 9.34 3.72 -39.30
N LEU A 150 10.49 4.13 -38.76
CA LEU A 150 11.72 4.36 -39.53
C LEU A 150 12.28 3.06 -40.13
N ALA A 151 12.17 1.92 -39.43
CA ALA A 151 12.55 0.61 -39.96
C ALA A 151 11.59 0.10 -41.05
N ARG A 152 10.31 0.52 -41.04
CA ARG A 152 9.33 0.20 -42.09
C ARG A 152 9.40 1.16 -43.28
N CYS A 153 9.77 2.41 -43.06
CA CYS A 153 10.05 3.38 -44.12
C CYS A 153 11.49 3.16 -44.60
N GLY A 154 11.70 2.10 -45.41
CA GLY A 154 13.01 1.69 -45.90
C GLY A 154 13.88 2.85 -46.39
N TRP A 155 14.91 3.18 -45.61
CA TRP A 155 16.06 3.93 -46.09
C TRP A 155 16.98 2.95 -46.81
N HIS A 156 16.76 2.78 -48.11
CA HIS A 156 17.83 2.37 -49.01
C HIS A 156 18.75 3.56 -49.22
N GLY A 157 19.87 3.62 -48.51
CA GLY A 157 20.87 4.65 -48.73
C GLY A 157 22.08 4.54 -47.83
N GLY A 158 23.11 3.84 -48.33
CA GLY A 158 24.51 4.17 -48.10
C GLY A 158 25.12 3.73 -46.77
N GLU A 159 26.12 2.87 -46.87
CA GLU A 159 27.04 2.45 -45.82
C GLU A 159 27.54 3.62 -44.96
N SER A 160 27.41 3.51 -43.64
CA SER A 160 28.40 4.08 -42.73
C SER A 160 28.40 3.34 -41.40
N THR A 161 29.54 2.74 -41.10
CA THR A 161 29.91 2.07 -39.86
C THR A 161 29.87 3.03 -38.68
N VAL A 162 28.95 2.80 -37.74
CA VAL A 162 29.16 3.18 -36.33
C VAL A 162 28.65 2.02 -35.47
N SER A 163 29.59 1.18 -35.04
CA SER A 163 29.41 0.26 -33.92
C SER A 163 29.05 1.05 -32.66
N THR A 164 27.94 0.69 -32.03
CA THR A 164 27.78 0.88 -30.58
C THR A 164 27.33 -0.44 -30.00
N ASP A 165 28.29 -1.11 -29.36
CA ASP A 165 28.10 -2.33 -28.61
C ASP A 165 27.06 -2.13 -27.50
N LEU A 166 25.99 -2.90 -27.55
CA LEU A 166 25.14 -3.17 -26.38
C LEU A 166 24.83 -4.67 -26.32
N SER A 167 25.88 -5.43 -26.02
CA SER A 167 25.80 -6.78 -25.44
C SER A 167 25.99 -6.59 -23.92
N SER A 168 25.34 -7.23 -22.94
CA SER A 168 24.52 -8.43 -22.78
C SER A 168 23.78 -8.22 -21.42
N MET A 169 22.57 -8.71 -21.15
CA MET A 169 22.26 -10.12 -20.89
C MET A 169 20.76 -10.37 -21.04
N THR A 170 20.42 -11.22 -22.01
CA THR A 170 19.17 -11.99 -22.01
C THR A 170 19.53 -13.45 -22.18
N GLY A 171 19.33 -14.24 -21.14
CA GLY A 171 19.18 -15.69 -21.16
C GLY A 171 18.19 -16.02 -20.04
N ASN A 172 17.14 -16.82 -20.17
CA ASN A 172 16.79 -17.78 -21.21
C ASN A 172 15.28 -17.75 -21.47
N ALA A 173 14.94 -17.97 -22.73
CA ALA A 173 13.66 -18.49 -23.14
C ALA A 173 13.56 -19.98 -22.80
N PHE A 174 12.38 -20.45 -22.40
CA PHE A 174 11.85 -21.71 -22.89
C PHE A 174 10.40 -21.48 -23.33
N ALA A 175 10.21 -21.61 -24.64
CA ALA A 175 8.95 -21.60 -25.37
C ALA A 175 8.19 -22.92 -25.10
N SER A 176 6.88 -22.83 -24.88
CA SER A 176 5.81 -23.27 -25.80
C SER A 176 5.60 -24.78 -25.90
N GLU A 177 4.37 -25.22 -25.62
CA GLU A 177 3.54 -25.96 -26.59
C GLU A 177 2.11 -26.10 -26.06
N GLY A 178 1.14 -25.79 -26.91
CA GLY A 178 -0.28 -25.91 -26.63
C GLY A 178 -0.85 -27.18 -27.24
N LEU A 179 -1.77 -27.83 -26.53
CA LEU A 179 -2.73 -28.78 -27.10
C LEU A 179 -4.03 -28.77 -26.27
N SER A 180 -5.16 -28.85 -26.97
CA SER A 180 -6.52 -29.13 -26.47
C SER A 180 -7.24 -29.91 -27.58
N PRO A 181 -8.37 -30.60 -27.34
CA PRO A 181 -8.84 -31.28 -26.13
C PRO A 181 -9.31 -32.74 -26.41
N SER A 182 -9.55 -33.54 -25.37
CA SER A 182 -10.53 -34.64 -25.42
C SER A 182 -11.03 -34.96 -24.00
N SER A 183 -12.33 -35.08 -23.86
CA SER A 183 -13.05 -35.30 -22.61
C SER A 183 -13.76 -36.65 -22.63
N THR A 184 -13.69 -37.41 -21.53
CA THR A 184 -14.81 -38.19 -20.98
C THR A 184 -14.50 -38.63 -19.54
N SER A 185 -15.41 -38.23 -18.62
CA SER A 185 -15.96 -38.92 -17.43
C SER A 185 -15.02 -39.72 -16.50
N SER A 186 -15.11 -39.68 -15.17
CA SER A 186 -16.10 -39.15 -14.22
C SER A 186 -15.59 -39.52 -12.83
N GLU A 187 -15.56 -38.60 -11.87
CA GLU A 187 -15.80 -38.97 -10.47
C GLU A 187 -16.25 -37.74 -9.66
N THR A 188 -17.46 -37.88 -9.14
CA THR A 188 -18.20 -36.98 -8.28
C THR A 188 -17.52 -36.83 -6.93
N GLY A 189 -16.80 -35.72 -6.75
CA GLY A 189 -16.59 -35.10 -5.45
C GLY A 189 -17.22 -33.72 -5.50
N GLN A 190 -18.30 -33.48 -4.75
CA GLN A 190 -18.90 -32.16 -4.58
C GLN A 190 -17.85 -31.21 -3.96
N ARG A 191 -17.02 -30.60 -4.81
CA ARG A 191 -16.27 -29.39 -4.46
C ARG A 191 -17.28 -28.26 -4.41
N ALA A 192 -17.41 -27.66 -3.23
CA ALA A 192 -18.05 -26.37 -3.06
C ALA A 192 -17.58 -25.40 -4.16
N PRO A 193 -18.45 -24.53 -4.69
CA PRO A 193 -18.05 -23.59 -5.71
C PRO A 193 -17.01 -22.66 -5.09
N VAL A 194 -15.74 -22.89 -5.42
CA VAL A 194 -14.68 -21.90 -5.23
C VAL A 194 -15.06 -20.77 -6.18
N LEU A 195 -15.78 -19.78 -5.66
CA LEU A 195 -15.91 -18.46 -6.27
C LEU A 195 -14.49 -17.89 -6.36
N ARG A 196 -13.77 -18.28 -7.42
CA ARG A 196 -12.55 -17.61 -7.84
C ARG A 196 -12.98 -16.24 -8.33
N HIS A 197 -13.11 -15.29 -7.42
CA HIS A 197 -13.02 -13.90 -7.80
C HIS A 197 -11.74 -13.78 -8.65
N PRO A 198 -11.79 -13.18 -9.85
CA PRO A 198 -10.60 -13.00 -10.65
C PRO A 198 -9.63 -12.22 -9.79
N ALA A 199 -8.58 -12.88 -9.29
CA ALA A 199 -7.52 -12.23 -8.54
C ALA A 199 -6.98 -11.14 -9.46
N LYS A 200 -7.36 -9.88 -9.20
CA LYS A 200 -6.92 -8.76 -10.03
C LYS A 200 -5.40 -8.79 -10.04
N ARG A 201 -4.84 -8.93 -11.23
CA ARG A 201 -3.38 -8.92 -11.41
C ARG A 201 -2.92 -7.46 -11.46
N LEU A 202 -1.73 -7.21 -10.96
CA LEU A 202 -1.07 -5.94 -11.20
C LEU A 202 -0.91 -5.75 -12.72
N CYS A 203 -1.15 -4.52 -13.19
CA CYS A 203 -0.71 -4.18 -14.55
C CYS A 203 0.82 -4.26 -14.61
N ARG A 204 1.39 -4.40 -15.80
CA ARG A 204 2.84 -4.55 -15.97
C ARG A 204 3.65 -3.43 -15.29
N ALA A 205 3.17 -2.18 -15.38
CA ALA A 205 3.81 -1.03 -14.73
C ALA A 205 3.80 -1.14 -13.20
N CYS A 206 2.67 -1.51 -12.59
CA CYS A 206 2.58 -1.71 -11.14
C CYS A 206 3.31 -2.96 -10.64
N ALA A 207 3.37 -4.03 -11.45
CA ALA A 207 4.06 -5.27 -11.09
C ALA A 207 5.57 -5.09 -10.96
N GLN A 208 6.13 -4.15 -11.72
CA GLN A 208 7.56 -3.83 -11.75
C GLN A 208 7.92 -2.60 -10.90
N SER A 209 6.98 -2.11 -10.09
CA SER A 209 7.16 -0.90 -9.30
C SER A 209 7.12 -1.19 -7.81
N ASP A 210 7.89 -0.39 -7.06
CA ASP A 210 7.96 -0.41 -5.60
C ASP A 210 6.79 0.31 -4.92
N VAL A 211 5.78 0.73 -5.69
CA VAL A 211 4.59 1.40 -5.17
C VAL A 211 3.46 0.41 -4.87
N PHE A 212 2.65 0.79 -3.89
CA PHE A 212 1.40 0.13 -3.54
C PHE A 212 0.33 1.20 -3.30
N SER A 213 -0.94 0.82 -3.32
CA SER A 213 -2.02 1.73 -2.93
C SER A 213 -2.46 1.45 -1.50
N LEU A 214 -2.69 2.52 -0.74
CA LEU A 214 -3.60 2.44 0.40
C LEU A 214 -5.01 2.15 -0.12
N GLN A 215 -5.68 1.24 0.57
CA GLN A 215 -7.00 0.68 0.26
C GLN A 215 -7.72 0.40 1.58
N MET A 216 -9.04 0.30 1.60
CA MET A 216 -9.77 0.11 2.87
C MET A 216 -9.39 -1.19 3.60
N TRP A 217 -8.91 -2.21 2.88
CA TRP A 217 -8.46 -3.47 3.49
C TRP A 217 -7.10 -3.37 4.20
N ASN A 218 -6.28 -2.34 3.95
CA ASN A 218 -4.94 -2.19 4.56
C ASN A 218 -4.73 -0.84 5.26
N VAL A 219 -5.62 0.13 5.07
CA VAL A 219 -5.38 1.49 5.57
C VAL A 219 -5.28 1.52 7.11
N GLN A 220 -6.01 0.67 7.82
CA GLN A 220 -5.98 0.62 9.29
C GLN A 220 -4.61 0.17 9.83
N VAL A 221 -3.99 -0.87 9.26
CA VAL A 221 -2.62 -1.28 9.65
C VAL A 221 -1.60 -0.21 9.30
N PHE A 222 -1.76 0.49 8.18
CA PHE A 222 -0.87 1.60 7.83
C PHE A 222 -1.04 2.81 8.77
N ILE A 223 -2.26 3.19 9.14
CA ILE A 223 -2.50 4.27 10.12
C ILE A 223 -1.88 3.90 11.48
N ALA A 224 -2.05 2.64 11.92
CA ALA A 224 -1.40 2.15 13.14
C ALA A 224 0.13 2.26 13.05
N ALA A 225 0.73 1.83 11.94
CA ALA A 225 2.18 1.93 11.73
C ALA A 225 2.68 3.38 11.70
N ALA A 226 1.97 4.27 11.01
CA ALA A 226 2.29 5.69 10.97
C ALA A 226 2.16 6.35 12.36
N LEU A 227 1.20 5.90 13.17
CA LEU A 227 1.04 6.38 14.53
C LEU A 227 2.17 5.89 15.43
N LEU A 228 2.53 4.61 15.34
CA LEU A 228 3.70 4.06 16.05
C LEU A 228 4.98 4.82 15.71
N LEU A 229 5.21 5.13 14.42
CA LEU A 229 6.35 5.97 14.01
C LEU A 229 6.28 7.37 14.58
N SER A 230 5.10 8.00 14.55
CA SER A 230 4.92 9.32 15.14
C SER A 230 5.17 9.30 16.65
N MET A 231 4.80 8.23 17.35
CA MET A 231 5.09 8.05 18.77
C MET A 231 6.59 7.97 19.04
N LYS A 232 7.31 7.15 18.25
CA LYS A 232 8.77 6.99 18.35
C LYS A 232 9.54 8.29 18.09
N VAL A 233 9.01 9.17 17.24
CA VAL A 233 9.67 10.43 16.86
C VAL A 233 9.28 11.61 17.77
N ASN A 234 8.02 11.65 18.25
CA ASN A 234 7.44 12.88 18.82
C ASN A 234 7.27 12.82 20.33
N GLU A 235 7.13 11.63 20.90
CA GLU A 235 6.83 11.48 22.32
C GLU A 235 8.13 11.26 23.09
N GLU A 236 8.62 12.31 23.75
CA GLU A 236 9.87 12.26 24.55
C GLU A 236 9.85 11.14 25.60
N ALA A 237 8.66 10.87 26.18
CA ALA A 237 8.46 9.79 27.14
C ALA A 237 8.72 8.39 26.57
N LEU A 238 8.67 8.24 25.24
CA LEU A 238 8.91 6.99 24.51
C LEU A 238 10.26 6.97 23.79
N ALA A 239 11.03 8.06 23.84
CA ALA A 239 12.31 8.19 23.13
C ALA A 239 13.35 7.15 23.58
N GLU A 240 13.34 6.80 24.88
CA GLU A 240 14.24 5.81 25.49
C GLU A 240 13.63 4.40 25.55
N ALA A 241 12.40 4.21 25.06
CA ALA A 241 11.76 2.91 25.07
C ALA A 241 12.40 1.99 24.02
N ASP A 242 12.52 0.71 24.35
CA ASP A 242 12.89 -0.31 23.35
C ASP A 242 11.83 -0.31 22.24
N GLY A 243 12.25 0.05 21.02
CA GLY A 243 11.36 0.23 19.88
C GLY A 243 10.62 -1.05 19.46
N GLU A 244 11.19 -2.22 19.73
CA GLU A 244 10.55 -3.51 19.45
C GLU A 244 9.55 -3.87 20.55
N LEU A 245 9.87 -3.58 21.81
CA LEU A 245 8.92 -3.74 22.90
C LEU A 245 7.71 -2.82 22.73
N LEU A 246 7.93 -1.56 22.34
CA LEU A 246 6.87 -0.60 22.06
C LEU A 246 5.99 -1.08 20.89
N LEU A 247 6.59 -1.59 19.82
CA LEU A 247 5.88 -2.17 18.67
C LEU A 247 4.98 -3.33 19.13
N ASP A 248 5.50 -4.25 19.92
CA ASP A 248 4.77 -5.41 20.41
C ASP A 248 3.62 -5.05 21.35
N GLN A 249 3.81 -4.05 22.22
CA GLN A 249 2.77 -3.56 23.13
C GLN A 249 1.68 -2.81 22.35
N PHE A 250 2.09 -1.90 21.48
CA PHE A 250 1.18 -1.13 20.64
C PHE A 250 0.37 -2.02 19.70
N GLY A 251 1.04 -2.96 19.01
CA GLY A 251 0.39 -3.93 18.13
C GLY A 251 -0.70 -4.74 18.85
N ARG A 252 -0.41 -5.24 20.06
CA ARG A 252 -1.42 -5.90 20.89
C ARG A 252 -2.58 -4.98 21.27
N ALA A 253 -2.29 -3.73 21.63
CA ALA A 253 -3.31 -2.76 22.03
C ALA A 253 -4.25 -2.37 20.87
N VAL A 254 -3.77 -2.41 19.63
CA VAL A 254 -4.53 -2.02 18.43
C VAL A 254 -5.00 -3.21 17.57
N SER A 255 -4.90 -4.42 18.13
CA SER A 255 -5.24 -5.70 17.49
C SER A 255 -4.54 -5.94 16.15
N CYS A 256 -3.25 -5.62 16.07
CA CYS A 256 -2.42 -5.82 14.89
C CYS A 256 -1.27 -6.80 15.19
N GLU A 257 -1.09 -7.82 14.33
CA GLU A 257 0.03 -8.75 14.46
C GLU A 257 1.37 -8.01 14.32
N ALA A 258 2.31 -8.25 15.24
CA ALA A 258 3.60 -7.55 15.28
C ALA A 258 4.37 -7.61 13.95
N HIS A 259 4.36 -8.76 13.25
CA HIS A 259 5.00 -8.87 11.94
C HIS A 259 4.38 -7.97 10.87
N ALA A 260 3.04 -7.91 10.81
CA ALA A 260 2.33 -7.06 9.88
C ALA A 260 2.59 -5.57 10.19
N LEU A 261 2.55 -5.22 11.48
CA LEU A 261 2.85 -3.87 11.95
C LEU A 261 4.30 -3.46 11.63
N ARG A 262 5.27 -4.33 11.88
CA ARG A 262 6.69 -4.09 11.56
C ARG A 262 6.93 -3.92 10.06
N CYS A 263 6.27 -4.74 9.24
CA CYS A 263 6.31 -4.60 7.78
C CYS A 263 5.68 -3.28 7.33
N ALA A 264 4.53 -2.90 7.88
CA ALA A 264 3.87 -1.64 7.57
C ALA A 264 4.72 -0.43 8.00
N GLU A 265 5.31 -0.48 9.19
CA GLU A 265 6.25 0.52 9.69
C GLU A 265 7.42 0.68 8.72
N ARG A 266 8.07 -0.43 8.34
CA ARG A 266 9.18 -0.38 7.39
C ARG A 266 8.76 0.12 6.02
N CYS A 267 7.59 -0.25 5.52
CA CYS A 267 7.03 0.32 4.28
C CYS A 267 6.91 1.85 4.35
N VAL A 268 6.44 2.40 5.47
CA VAL A 268 6.34 3.85 5.67
C VAL A 268 7.74 4.48 5.72
N CYS A 269 8.67 3.89 6.48
CA CYS A 269 10.04 4.38 6.59
C CYS A 269 10.79 4.40 5.25
N GLU A 270 10.79 3.30 4.51
CA GLU A 270 11.47 3.19 3.22
C GLU A 270 10.84 4.11 2.16
N SER A 271 9.52 4.33 2.25
CA SER A 271 8.82 5.25 1.35
C SER A 271 9.08 6.71 1.70
N LEU A 272 9.25 7.07 2.96
CA LEU A 272 9.29 8.48 3.37
C LEU A 272 10.69 8.97 3.73
N TRP A 273 11.60 8.08 4.12
CA TRP A 273 13.01 8.27 4.51
C TRP A 273 13.27 9.63 5.17
N ASP A 274 13.57 10.66 4.38
CA ASP A 274 13.88 12.03 4.84
C ASP A 274 12.71 12.81 5.44
N LYS A 275 11.47 12.33 5.32
CA LYS A 275 10.22 13.05 5.65
C LYS A 275 9.51 12.52 6.89
N LEU A 276 10.19 11.74 7.72
CA LEU A 276 9.64 11.21 8.96
C LEU A 276 9.65 12.22 10.11
N GLN A 277 10.37 13.34 9.98
CA GLN A 277 10.43 14.37 11.01
C GLN A 277 9.15 15.20 11.08
N VAL A 278 8.78 15.57 12.31
CA VAL A 278 7.72 16.56 12.55
C VAL A 278 8.15 17.91 12.01
N THR A 279 7.36 18.44 11.10
CA THR A 279 7.51 19.82 10.64
C THR A 279 6.26 20.61 10.99
N ASP A 280 6.42 21.84 11.47
CA ASP A 280 5.31 22.77 11.71
C ASP A 280 4.50 23.03 10.43
N GLU A 281 5.14 22.90 9.26
CA GLU A 281 4.46 22.97 7.97
C GLU A 281 3.55 21.76 7.72
N GLY A 282 4.04 20.54 7.96
CA GLY A 282 3.23 19.32 7.83
C GLY A 282 2.02 19.32 8.77
N LEU A 283 2.23 19.67 10.05
CA LEU A 283 1.15 19.79 11.03
C LEU A 283 0.10 20.83 10.62
N ARG A 284 0.51 22.01 10.15
CA ARG A 284 -0.41 23.04 9.66
C ARG A 284 -1.16 22.61 8.40
N SER A 285 -0.50 21.89 7.49
CA SER A 285 -1.12 21.38 6.26
C SER A 285 -2.29 20.45 6.58
N VAL A 286 -2.06 19.43 7.42
CA VAL A 286 -3.10 18.49 7.82
C VAL A 286 -4.18 19.16 8.65
N THR A 287 -3.79 20.01 9.61
CA THR A 287 -4.78 20.75 10.41
C THR A 287 -5.71 21.56 9.53
N ARG A 288 -5.18 22.26 8.50
CA ARG A 288 -6.00 23.02 7.54
C ARG A 288 -6.97 22.11 6.78
N MET A 289 -6.51 20.95 6.32
CA MET A 289 -7.36 19.99 5.61
C MET A 289 -8.46 19.42 6.52
N LEU A 290 -8.15 19.12 7.78
CA LEU A 290 -9.14 18.70 8.75
C LEU A 290 -10.16 19.81 9.05
N SER A 291 -9.72 21.07 9.13
CA SER A 291 -10.63 22.22 9.31
C SER A 291 -11.61 22.40 8.16
N PHE A 292 -11.25 22.03 6.92
CA PHE A 292 -12.20 22.05 5.79
C PHE A 292 -13.35 21.03 5.94
N HIS A 293 -13.19 20.01 6.79
CA HIS A 293 -14.20 19.01 7.07
C HIS A 293 -14.99 19.29 8.36
N LEU A 294 -14.62 20.32 9.11
CA LEU A 294 -15.27 20.76 10.35
C LEU A 294 -16.21 21.96 10.16
N GLY A 295 -16.48 22.35 8.90
CA GLY A 295 -17.31 23.51 8.53
C GLY A 295 -18.65 23.13 7.92
#